data_AF-A0A937HTC5-F1
#
_entry.id   AF-A0A937HTC5-F1
#
_cell.length_a   1.000
_cell.length_b   1.000
_cell.length_c   1.000
_cell.angle_alpha   90.00
_cell.angle_beta   90.00
_cell.angle_gamma   90.00
#
_symmetry.space_group_name_H-M   'P 1'
#
loop_
_entity.id
_entity.type
_entity.pdbx_description
1 polymer ?
#
loop_
_entity_poly.entity_id
_entity_poly.type
_entity_poly.pdbx_seq_one_letter_code
_entity_poly.pdbx_strand_id
1 'polypeptide(L)'
;MSPLIRPLRSLANGLGFAWWARVQTSGPDVTYWFGPFLTKAGLESGLSTFLDDISSEHPQSVSHALLRTRRGEPFTITNEG
;
A
#
# COMPACT_ATOMS: atom_id res chain seq x y z
N MET A 1 6.55 -18.01 -8.14
CA MET A 1 6.49 -17.48 -6.75
C MET A 1 5.74 -18.48 -5.87
N SER A 2 6.38 -18.98 -4.81
CA SER A 2 5.91 -20.15 -4.05
C SER A 2 4.54 -19.96 -3.38
N PRO A 3 3.62 -20.95 -3.47
CA PRO A 3 2.24 -20.85 -2.95
C PRO A 3 2.13 -20.77 -1.41
N LEU A 4 3.21 -21.02 -0.68
CA LEU A 4 3.24 -21.07 0.79
C LEU A 4 3.27 -19.70 1.48
N ILE A 5 3.47 -18.61 0.74
CA ILE A 5 3.66 -17.25 1.32
C ILE A 5 2.31 -16.55 1.58
N ARG A 6 1.23 -17.00 0.92
CA ARG A 6 -0.12 -16.42 1.03
C ARG A 6 -0.72 -16.52 2.44
N PRO A 7 -0.74 -17.69 3.12
CA PRO A 7 -1.32 -17.78 4.47
C PRO A 7 -0.53 -16.98 5.51
N LEU A 8 0.80 -16.92 5.38
CA LEU A 8 1.65 -16.17 6.31
C LEU A 8 1.41 -14.66 6.25
N ARG A 9 1.17 -14.12 5.05
CA ARG A 9 0.81 -12.70 4.86
C ARG A 9 -0.56 -12.37 5.44
N SER A 10 -1.54 -13.26 5.26
CA SER A 10 -2.88 -13.08 5.85
C SER A 10 -2.83 -13.08 7.38
N LEU A 11 -2.06 -13.99 7.98
CA LEU A 11 -1.85 -14.03 9.43
C LEU A 11 -1.12 -12.79 9.96
N ALA A 12 -0.04 -12.36 9.30
CA ALA A 12 0.70 -11.16 9.68
C ALA A 12 -0.16 -9.88 9.59
N ASN A 13 -1.05 -9.80 8.58
CA ASN A 13 -2.03 -8.72 8.47
C ASN A 13 -3.08 -8.79 9.58
N GLY A 14 -3.61 -9.98 9.89
CA GLY A 14 -4.55 -10.17 10.99
C GLY A 14 -3.96 -9.82 12.36
N LEU A 15 -2.64 -9.98 12.54
CA LEU A 15 -1.91 -9.63 13.76
C LEU A 15 -1.38 -8.20 13.79
N GLY A 16 -1.41 -7.46 12.68
CA GLY A 16 -0.96 -6.06 12.60
C GLY A 16 0.54 -5.87 12.47
N PHE A 17 1.25 -6.95 12.14
CA PHE A 17 2.67 -6.92 11.85
C PHE A 17 2.98 -6.75 10.37
N ALA A 18 1.95 -6.77 9.51
CA ALA A 18 2.10 -6.47 8.11
C ALA A 18 2.50 -5.01 7.88
N TRP A 19 3.45 -4.84 6.97
CA TRP A 19 3.85 -3.56 6.43
C TRP A 19 2.91 -3.13 5.31
N TRP A 20 2.50 -1.87 5.37
CA TRP A 20 1.64 -1.21 4.41
C TRP A 20 2.23 0.14 4.04
N ALA A 21 2.11 0.52 2.77
CA ALA A 21 2.30 1.89 2.34
C ALA A 21 0.94 2.57 2.19
N ARG A 22 0.77 3.72 2.85
CA ARG A 22 -0.33 4.64 2.58
C ARG A 22 0.18 5.67 1.60
N VAL A 23 -0.31 5.65 0.37
CA VAL A 23 0.00 6.62 -0.68
C VAL A 23 -1.18 7.55 -0.83
N GLN A 24 -0.94 8.85 -0.77
CA GLN A 24 -1.97 9.88 -0.86
C GLN A 24 -1.63 10.77 -2.04
N THR A 25 -2.58 10.95 -2.94
CA THR A 25 -2.48 11.87 -4.08
C THR A 25 -3.30 13.13 -3.79
N SER A 26 -2.93 14.23 -4.45
CA SER A 26 -3.77 15.42 -4.53
C SER A 26 -4.10 15.74 -5.98
N GLY A 27 -5.32 16.21 -6.22
CA GLY A 27 -5.85 16.51 -7.55
C GLY A 27 -5.87 15.29 -8.48
N PRO A 28 -6.58 14.18 -8.17
CA PRO A 28 -7.64 14.00 -7.15
C PRO A 28 -7.16 13.53 -5.77
N ASP A 29 -7.97 13.77 -4.73
CA ASP A 29 -7.70 13.36 -3.35
C ASP A 29 -8.05 11.87 -3.14
N VAL A 30 -7.06 11.02 -3.38
CA VAL A 30 -7.20 9.56 -3.27
C VAL A 30 -6.14 9.01 -2.32
N THR A 31 -6.55 8.07 -1.46
CA THR A 31 -5.65 7.32 -0.60
C THR A 31 -5.59 5.86 -1.04
N TYR A 32 -4.43 5.44 -1.51
CA TYR A 32 -4.11 4.07 -1.88
C TYR A 32 -3.36 3.35 -0.75
N TRP A 33 -3.75 2.11 -0.49
CA TRP A 33 -3.08 1.22 0.45
C TRP A 33 -2.40 0.07 -0.29
N PHE A 34 -1.07 0.08 -0.27
CA PHE A 34 -0.26 -0.93 -0.93
C PHE A 34 0.32 -1.90 0.10
N GLY A 35 -0.04 -3.19 -0.02
CA GLY A 35 0.30 -4.25 0.94
C GLY A 35 -0.62 -5.47 0.82
N PRO A 36 -0.57 -6.44 1.77
CA PRO A 36 0.34 -6.52 2.93
C PRO A 36 1.70 -7.16 2.62
N PHE A 37 2.76 -6.63 3.22
CA PHE A 37 4.11 -7.20 3.17
C PHE A 37 4.58 -7.69 4.53
N LEU A 38 5.43 -8.73 4.54
CA LEU A 38 6.02 -9.24 5.79
C LEU A 38 7.18 -8.37 6.30
N THR A 39 7.91 -7.72 5.39
CA THR A 39 9.09 -6.90 5.69
C THR A 39 8.98 -5.53 5.04
N LYS A 40 9.60 -4.53 5.67
CA LYS A 40 9.69 -3.16 5.13
C LYS A 40 10.42 -3.12 3.79
N ALA A 41 11.55 -3.83 3.68
CA ALA A 41 12.32 -3.90 2.44
C ALA A 41 11.52 -4.52 1.27
N GLY A 42 10.70 -5.54 1.54
CA GLY A 42 9.82 -6.13 0.54
C GLY A 42 8.74 -5.16 0.06
N LEU A 43 8.19 -4.36 0.97
CA LEU A 43 7.26 -3.27 0.65
C LEU A 43 7.96 -2.22 -0.22
N GLU A 44 9.11 -1.70 0.21
CA GLU A 44 9.86 -0.66 -0.48
C GLU A 44 10.26 -1.06 -1.91
N SER A 45 10.71 -2.31 -2.09
CA SER A 45 11.09 -2.84 -3.40
C SER A 45 9.91 -2.89 -4.39
N GLY A 46 8.68 -3.13 -3.92
CA GLY A 46 7.49 -3.10 -4.78
C GLY A 46 6.87 -1.71 -4.89
N LEU A 47 7.09 -0.87 -3.88
CA LEU A 47 6.49 0.46 -3.78
C LEU A 47 6.98 1.40 -4.87
N SER A 48 8.26 1.32 -5.27
CA SER A 48 8.80 2.20 -6.32
C SER A 48 7.99 2.10 -7.61
N THR A 49 7.79 0.87 -8.11
CA THR A 49 7.00 0.64 -9.33
C THR A 49 5.57 1.13 -9.19
N PHE A 50 4.96 0.92 -8.01
CA PHE A 50 3.61 1.42 -7.74
C PHE A 50 3.52 2.96 -7.72
N LEU A 51 4.54 3.64 -7.17
CA LEU A 51 4.61 5.09 -7.17
C LEU A 51 4.86 5.64 -8.58
N ASP A 52 5.63 4.95 -9.41
CA ASP A 52 5.86 5.32 -10.81
C ASP A 52 4.56 5.24 -11.60
N ASP A 53 3.78 4.17 -11.39
CA ASP A 53 2.45 4.00 -12.00
C ASP A 53 1.51 5.14 -11.60
N ILE A 54 1.39 5.46 -10.30
CA ILE A 54 0.56 6.58 -9.81
C ILE A 54 1.04 7.92 -10.39
N SER A 55 2.34 8.13 -10.45
CA SER A 55 2.91 9.40 -10.94
C SER A 55 2.68 9.60 -12.44
N SER A 56 2.57 8.51 -13.20
CA SER A 56 2.26 8.55 -14.64
C SER A 56 0.85 9.09 -14.95
N GLU A 57 -0.06 9.03 -13.97
CA GLU A 57 -1.40 9.64 -14.06
C GLU A 57 -1.37 11.16 -13.86
N HIS A 58 -0.20 11.76 -13.69
CA HIS A 58 0.03 13.19 -13.47
C HIS A 58 -0.81 13.81 -12.33
N PRO A 59 -0.79 13.22 -11.11
CA PRO A 59 -1.40 13.86 -9.94
C PRO A 59 -0.66 15.17 -9.59
N GLN A 60 -1.37 16.11 -8.99
CA GLN A 60 -0.79 17.39 -8.56
C GLN A 60 0.28 17.19 -7.48
N SER A 61 0.10 16.21 -6.59
CA SER A 61 1.13 15.79 -5.64
C SER A 61 0.95 14.34 -5.22
N VAL A 62 2.04 13.69 -4.80
CA VAL A 62 2.04 12.34 -4.24
C VAL A 62 2.86 12.34 -2.95
N SER A 63 2.28 11.81 -1.87
CA SER A 63 2.97 11.55 -0.62
C SER A 63 2.75 10.11 -0.19
N HIS A 64 3.71 9.53 0.53
CA HIS A 64 3.56 8.17 1.04
C HIS A 64 4.16 8.00 2.43
N ALA A 65 3.58 7.08 3.20
CA ALA A 65 4.06 6.71 4.53
C ALA A 65 4.08 5.19 4.67
N LEU A 66 5.14 4.65 5.26
CA LEU A 66 5.29 3.22 5.56
C LEU A 66 4.96 2.97 7.02
N LEU A 67 3.99 2.11 7.27
CA LEU A 67 3.55 1.79 8.63
C LEU A 67 3.21 0.31 8.77
N ARG A 68 3.26 -0.18 10.01
CA ARG A 68 2.68 -1.47 10.38
C ARG A 68 1.25 -1.25 10.83
N THR A 69 0.31 -1.96 10.23
CA THR A 69 -1.10 -1.86 10.59
C THR A 69 -1.88 -3.09 10.15
N ARG A 70 -3.07 -3.25 10.73
CA ARG A 70 -4.10 -4.19 10.26
C ARG A 70 -4.99 -3.42 9.29
N ARG A 71 -5.08 -3.86 8.03
CA ARG A 71 -5.99 -3.25 7.05
C ARG A 71 -6.90 -4.32 6.45
N GLY A 72 -8.15 -3.92 6.22
CA GLY A 72 -9.11 -4.62 5.38
C GLY A 72 -9.56 -3.71 4.25
N GLU A 73 -10.30 -4.27 3.31
CA GLU A 73 -10.92 -3.50 2.22
C GLU A 73 -11.89 -2.43 2.79
N PRO A 74 -12.02 -1.26 2.12
CA PRO A 74 -11.42 -0.91 0.83
C PRO A 74 -9.97 -0.39 0.94
N PHE A 75 -9.11 -0.82 0.00
CA PHE A 75 -7.72 -0.38 -0.08
C PHE A 75 -7.51 0.90 -0.90
N THR A 76 -8.49 1.28 -1.69
CA THR A 76 -8.54 2.57 -2.37
C THR A 76 -9.69 3.35 -1.78
N ILE A 77 -9.39 4.54 -1.27
CA ILE A 77 -10.38 5.44 -0.68
C ILE A 77 -10.33 6.71 -1.49
N THR A 78 -11.36 6.97 -2.28
CA THR A 78 -11.56 8.23 -2.98
C THR A 78 -12.31 9.17 -2.05
N ASN A 79 -11.77 10.37 -1.84
CA ASN A 79 -12.47 11.41 -1.10
C ASN A 79 -13.14 12.34 -2.12
N GLU A 80 -14.05 11.77 -2.91
CA GLU A 80 -14.93 12.56 -3.78
C GLU A 80 -15.99 13.19 -2.88
N GLY A 81 -16.02 14.52 -2.83
CA GLY A 81 -17.01 15.30 -2.09
C GLY A 81 -18.38 15.27 -2.76
#